data_AF-A0A969SV00-F1
#
_entry.id   AF-A0A969SV00-F1
#
_cell.length_a   1.000
_cell.length_b   1.000
_cell.length_c   1.000
_cell.angle_alpha   90.00
_cell.angle_beta   90.00
_cell.angle_gamma   90.00
#
_symmetry.space_group_name_H-M   'P 1'
#
loop_
_entity.id
_entity.type
_entity.pdbx_description
1 polymer ?
#
loop_
_entity_poly.entity_id
_entity_poly.type
_entity_poly.pdbx_seq_one_letter_code
_entity_poly.pdbx_strand_id
1 'polypeptide(L)'
;MNKQKQYIELARKLGKLPSRREVRNLLGYYIDEFGNFKKDLLKNHPELSELDTPVKLTDKDIENYRLSKHKSNTKSVNAKKLVNTSNLNYIEQFAKSCFSGKVKNKTKRPENFIPSRTHTLVLSDLHIGSDIDSSETGSVPYGKVEEARRLAYVVSETIEYKKQYKNQTHLEVLIIGDIIDGLLHDARSGAVLAEQFARAIHLLSQAITQLALVYPTVAVRCATGNHGRNTARHKERAVMVNLIVLKQCCILL
;
A
#
# COMPACT_ATOMS: atom_id res chain seq x y z
N MET A 1 8.97 -2.80 -24.32
CA MET A 1 8.12 -2.37 -25.45
C MET A 1 8.92 -2.61 -26.74
N ASN A 2 8.31 -3.17 -27.79
CA ASN A 2 9.03 -3.46 -29.05
C ASN A 2 9.50 -2.14 -29.71
N LYS A 3 10.81 -2.00 -29.98
CA LYS A 3 11.43 -0.80 -30.58
C LYS A 3 10.79 -0.41 -31.92
N GLN A 4 10.29 -1.38 -32.69
CA GLN A 4 9.60 -1.15 -33.95
C GLN A 4 8.25 -0.45 -33.72
N LYS A 5 7.47 -0.90 -32.73
CA LYS A 5 6.21 -0.26 -32.36
C LYS A 5 6.42 1.20 -31.92
N GLN A 6 7.48 1.46 -31.16
CA GLN A 6 7.86 2.82 -30.74
C GLN A 6 8.21 3.73 -31.92
N TYR A 7 8.93 3.21 -32.93
CA TYR A 7 9.24 3.97 -34.14
C TYR A 7 7.98 4.30 -34.95
N ILE A 8 7.09 3.31 -35.16
CA ILE A 8 5.83 3.50 -35.91
C ILE A 8 4.96 4.56 -35.23
N GLU A 9 4.82 4.48 -33.91
CA GLU A 9 4.05 5.45 -33.14
C GLU A 9 4.66 6.86 -33.22
N LEU A 10 5.99 6.97 -33.17
CA LEU A 10 6.71 8.22 -33.35
C LEU A 10 6.47 8.81 -34.75
N ALA A 11 6.62 7.99 -35.80
CA ALA A 11 6.43 8.43 -37.19
C ALA A 11 5.00 8.94 -37.43
N ARG A 12 3.99 8.19 -36.95
CA ARG A 12 2.58 8.60 -37.03
C ARG A 12 2.32 9.92 -36.29
N LYS A 13 2.93 10.11 -35.12
CA LYS A 13 2.78 11.36 -34.35
C LYS A 13 3.46 12.55 -35.01
N LEU A 14 4.58 12.33 -35.70
CA LEU A 14 5.32 13.38 -36.41
C LEU A 14 4.72 13.69 -37.79
N GLY A 15 3.93 12.78 -38.36
CA GLY A 15 3.52 12.85 -39.76
C GLY A 15 4.69 12.70 -40.74
N LYS A 16 5.86 12.24 -40.26
CA LYS A 16 7.13 12.17 -40.99
C LYS A 16 7.89 10.93 -40.58
N LEU A 17 8.76 10.43 -41.44
CA LEU A 17 9.64 9.30 -41.12
C LEU A 17 10.98 9.80 -40.54
N PRO A 18 11.17 9.77 -39.21
CA PRO A 18 12.38 10.29 -38.58
C PRO A 18 13.61 9.44 -38.96
N SER A 19 14.73 10.12 -39.16
CA SER A 19 16.04 9.50 -39.38
C SER A 19 16.54 8.78 -38.13
N ARG A 20 17.52 7.89 -38.30
CA ARG A 20 18.17 7.17 -37.19
C ARG A 20 18.68 8.10 -36.08
N ARG A 21 19.27 9.25 -36.47
CA ARG A 21 19.79 10.24 -35.52
C ARG A 21 18.67 10.91 -34.73
N GLU A 22 17.57 11.25 -35.39
CA GLU A 22 16.41 11.89 -34.75
C GLU A 22 15.69 10.92 -33.80
N VAL A 23 15.53 9.65 -34.19
CA VAL A 23 14.98 8.61 -33.32
C VAL A 23 15.82 8.48 -32.05
N ARG A 24 17.16 8.43 -32.20
CA ARG A 24 18.06 8.38 -31.05
C ARG A 24 17.87 9.57 -30.12
N ASN A 25 17.78 10.78 -30.67
CA ASN A 25 17.59 12.00 -29.89
C ASN A 25 16.21 12.06 -29.19
N LEU A 26 15.16 11.52 -29.81
CA LEU A 26 13.78 11.60 -29.31
C LEU A 26 13.40 10.46 -28.37
N LEU A 27 13.97 9.27 -28.57
CA LEU A 27 13.63 8.05 -27.82
C LEU A 27 14.76 7.54 -26.92
N GLY A 28 15.98 8.05 -27.07
CA GLY A 28 17.10 7.75 -26.17
C GLY A 28 17.78 6.40 -26.37
N TYR A 29 17.50 5.68 -27.46
CA TYR A 29 18.14 4.40 -27.76
C TYR A 29 18.62 4.29 -29.22
N TYR A 30 19.59 3.40 -29.43
CA TYR A 30 20.05 3.03 -30.76
C TYR A 30 19.16 1.93 -31.38
N ILE A 31 18.87 2.13 -32.66
CA ILE A 31 18.41 1.07 -33.54
C ILE A 31 19.62 0.77 -34.43
N ASP A 32 20.35 -0.29 -34.10
CA ASP A 32 21.58 -0.65 -34.81
C ASP A 32 21.31 -1.36 -36.15
N GLU A 33 20.09 -1.85 -36.32
CA GLU A 33 19.65 -2.66 -37.47
C GLU A 33 18.88 -1.84 -38.53
N PHE A 34 19.15 -0.53 -38.67
CA PHE A 34 18.35 0.32 -39.56
C PHE A 34 18.46 0.02 -41.06
N GLY A 35 19.41 -0.82 -41.49
CA GLY A 35 19.74 -1.06 -42.90
C GLY A 35 18.55 -1.55 -43.72
N ASN A 36 17.94 -2.66 -43.31
CA ASN A 36 16.70 -3.15 -43.91
C ASN A 36 15.45 -2.68 -43.17
N PHE A 37 15.58 -2.19 -41.94
CA PHE A 37 14.45 -1.80 -41.09
C PHE A 37 13.46 -0.85 -41.78
N LYS A 38 13.91 0.18 -42.53
CA LYS A 38 12.96 1.08 -43.22
C LYS A 38 12.19 0.36 -44.32
N LYS A 39 12.85 -0.51 -45.10
CA LYS A 39 12.23 -1.30 -46.16
C LYS A 39 11.26 -2.32 -45.56
N ASP A 40 11.68 -3.03 -44.52
CA ASP A 40 10.85 -4.02 -43.82
C ASP A 40 9.66 -3.37 -43.11
N LEU A 41 9.87 -2.18 -42.55
CA LEU A 41 8.82 -1.39 -41.91
C LEU A 41 7.79 -0.91 -42.93
N LEU A 42 8.21 -0.36 -44.06
CA LEU A 42 7.28 0.05 -45.14
C LEU A 42 6.58 -1.14 -45.79
N LYS A 43 7.25 -2.30 -45.89
CA LYS A 43 6.64 -3.54 -46.37
C LYS A 43 5.52 -4.02 -45.43
N ASN A 44 5.75 -3.95 -44.12
CA ASN A 44 4.80 -4.40 -43.11
C ASN A 44 3.74 -3.32 -42.75
N HIS A 45 4.03 -2.05 -43.06
CA HIS A 45 3.20 -0.88 -42.76
C HIS A 45 3.21 0.08 -43.96
N PRO A 46 2.55 -0.31 -45.07
CA PRO A 46 2.54 0.48 -46.30
C PRO A 46 1.89 1.85 -46.12
N GLU A 47 1.03 2.05 -45.12
CA GLU A 47 0.43 3.34 -44.78
C GLU A 47 1.46 4.40 -44.38
N LEU A 48 2.66 3.99 -43.96
CA LEU A 48 3.74 4.91 -43.62
C LEU A 48 4.46 5.46 -44.86
N SER A 49 4.19 4.92 -46.04
CA SER A 49 4.76 5.42 -47.31
C SER A 49 4.18 6.78 -47.71
N GLU A 50 2.99 7.12 -47.21
CA GLU A 50 2.34 8.42 -47.39
C GLU A 50 2.95 9.53 -46.51
N LEU A 51 3.79 9.17 -45.54
CA LEU A 51 4.48 10.13 -44.68
C LEU A 51 5.72 10.69 -45.39
N ASP A 52 5.96 11.98 -45.24
CA ASP A 52 7.14 12.64 -45.83
C ASP A 52 8.44 11.93 -45.41
N THR A 53 9.19 11.45 -46.41
CA THR A 53 10.53 10.88 -46.27
C THR A 53 11.57 11.97 -46.54
N PRO A 54 12.55 12.17 -45.65
CA PRO A 54 12.71 13.49 -45.06
C PRO A 54 13.42 14.54 -45.94
N VAL A 55 12.84 15.75 -45.95
CA VAL A 55 13.52 16.96 -45.47
C VAL A 55 13.65 16.84 -43.93
N LYS A 56 14.83 17.13 -43.36
CA LYS A 56 15.14 17.02 -41.91
C LYS A 56 13.99 17.48 -41.01
N LEU A 57 13.76 16.83 -39.86
CA LEU A 57 12.81 17.36 -38.87
C LEU A 57 13.22 18.78 -38.50
N THR A 58 12.24 19.67 -38.47
CA THR A 58 12.47 21.03 -38.00
C THR A 58 12.54 21.04 -36.47
N ASP A 59 13.21 22.04 -35.89
CA ASP A 59 13.21 22.22 -34.44
C ASP A 59 11.78 22.34 -33.88
N LYS A 60 10.88 22.94 -34.66
CA LYS A 60 9.45 23.04 -34.36
C LYS A 60 8.77 21.66 -34.28
N ASP A 61 9.10 20.72 -35.16
CA ASP A 61 8.56 19.35 -35.12
C ASP A 61 9.00 18.63 -33.83
N ILE A 62 10.28 18.78 -33.48
CA ILE A 62 10.86 18.19 -32.26
C ILE A 62 10.22 18.80 -31.01
N GLU A 63 10.05 20.12 -30.97
CA GLU A 63 9.42 20.83 -29.86
C GLU A 63 7.95 20.45 -29.69
N ASN A 64 7.18 20.42 -30.78
CA ASN A 64 5.78 19.99 -30.77
C ASN A 64 5.62 18.55 -30.26
N TYR A 65 6.51 17.64 -30.67
CA TYR A 65 6.51 16.28 -30.15
C TYR A 65 6.82 16.23 -28.65
N ARG A 66 7.83 16.98 -28.19
CA ARG A 66 8.16 17.06 -26.75
C ARG A 66 6.99 17.62 -25.94
N LEU A 67 6.35 18.69 -26.41
CA LEU A 67 5.19 19.30 -25.78
C LEU A 67 3.99 18.34 -25.72
N SER A 68 3.69 17.62 -26.82
CA SER A 68 2.60 16.65 -26.84
C SER A 68 2.86 15.46 -25.91
N LYS A 69 4.09 14.95 -25.88
CA LYS A 69 4.52 13.89 -24.94
C LYS A 69 4.42 14.37 -23.48
N HIS A 70 4.85 15.59 -23.20
CA HIS A 70 4.72 16.19 -21.87
C HIS A 70 3.24 16.31 -21.46
N LYS A 71 2.39 16.89 -22.30
CA LYS A 71 0.93 16.98 -22.05
C LYS A 71 0.29 15.61 -21.80
N SER A 72 0.64 14.60 -22.61
CA SER A 72 0.14 13.23 -22.44
C SER A 72 0.58 12.62 -21.10
N ASN A 73 1.84 12.80 -20.72
CA ASN A 73 2.36 12.33 -19.44
C ASN A 73 1.69 13.04 -18.27
N THR A 74 1.56 14.38 -18.32
CA THR A 74 0.85 15.17 -17.30
C THR A 74 -0.60 14.72 -17.15
N LYS A 75 -1.32 14.49 -18.26
CA LYS A 75 -2.71 13.99 -18.24
C LYS A 75 -2.79 12.61 -17.58
N SER A 76 -1.90 11.69 -17.94
CA SER A 76 -1.84 10.34 -17.33
C SER A 76 -1.54 10.40 -15.84
N VAL A 77 -0.58 11.24 -15.42
CA VAL A 77 -0.26 11.45 -13.99
C VAL A 77 -1.44 12.06 -13.24
N ASN A 78 -2.09 13.08 -13.80
CA ASN A 78 -3.25 13.72 -13.18
C ASN A 78 -4.45 12.76 -13.07
N ALA A 79 -4.70 11.94 -14.08
CA ALA A 79 -5.74 10.90 -14.02
C ALA A 79 -5.46 9.89 -12.90
N LYS A 80 -4.22 9.41 -12.79
CA LYS A 80 -3.81 8.53 -11.68
C LYS A 80 -3.96 9.20 -10.31
N LYS A 81 -3.62 10.49 -10.20
CA LYS A 81 -3.83 11.26 -8.96
C LYS A 81 -5.31 11.36 -8.61
N LEU A 82 -6.17 11.69 -9.58
CA LEU A 82 -7.61 11.82 -9.37
C LEU A 82 -8.24 10.51 -8.90
N VAL A 83 -7.91 9.38 -9.53
CA VAL A 83 -8.36 8.04 -9.14
C VAL A 83 -7.89 7.68 -7.73
N ASN A 84 -6.64 8.00 -7.39
CA ASN A 84 -6.13 7.77 -6.04
C ASN A 84 -6.87 8.64 -5.01
N THR A 85 -7.15 9.91 -5.32
CA THR A 85 -7.91 10.79 -4.43
C THR A 85 -9.34 10.30 -4.23
N SER A 86 -10.03 9.85 -5.29
CA SER A 86 -11.38 9.28 -5.14
C SER A 86 -11.38 8.00 -4.31
N ASN A 87 -10.38 7.13 -4.49
CA ASN A 87 -10.24 5.91 -3.70
C ASN A 87 -9.94 6.20 -2.22
N LEU A 88 -9.07 7.17 -1.94
CA LEU A 88 -8.80 7.60 -0.57
C LEU A 88 -10.03 8.20 0.10
N ASN A 89 -10.78 9.04 -0.62
CA ASN A 89 -12.05 9.58 -0.12
C ASN A 89 -13.06 8.46 0.17
N TYR A 90 -13.15 7.45 -0.71
CA TYR A 90 -14.02 6.29 -0.49
C TYR A 90 -13.57 5.49 0.73
N ILE A 91 -12.27 5.21 0.88
CA ILE A 91 -11.73 4.50 2.05
C ILE A 91 -11.99 5.31 3.32
N GLU A 92 -11.83 6.64 3.28
CA GLU A 92 -12.11 7.50 4.42
C GLU A 92 -13.59 7.49 4.78
N GLN A 93 -14.49 7.59 3.79
CA GLN A 93 -15.94 7.50 4.02
C GLN A 93 -16.36 6.12 4.53
N PHE A 94 -15.78 5.06 3.99
CA PHE A 94 -16.00 3.68 4.44
C PHE A 94 -15.48 3.48 5.86
N ALA A 95 -14.28 3.98 6.18
CA ALA A 95 -13.77 3.96 7.54
C ALA A 95 -14.70 4.75 8.46
N LYS A 96 -15.10 5.96 8.06
CA LYS A 96 -16.08 6.76 8.81
C LYS A 96 -17.37 6.01 9.02
N SER A 97 -17.92 5.29 8.04
CA SER A 97 -19.20 4.59 8.18
C SER A 97 -19.07 3.30 9.02
N CYS A 98 -18.04 2.49 8.77
CA CYS A 98 -17.76 1.26 9.52
C CYS A 98 -17.40 1.53 10.97
N PHE A 99 -16.73 2.66 11.23
CA PHE A 99 -16.30 3.08 12.55
C PHE A 99 -17.14 4.23 13.11
N SER A 100 -18.27 4.59 12.49
CA SER A 100 -19.26 5.50 13.08
C SER A 100 -20.29 4.72 13.86
N GLY A 101 -20.33 4.94 15.17
CA GLY A 101 -21.33 4.40 16.06
C GLY A 101 -20.71 3.93 17.36
N LYS A 102 -21.17 4.53 18.47
CA LYS A 102 -20.79 4.15 19.84
C LYS A 102 -20.93 2.66 20.04
N VAL A 103 -19.80 1.95 20.15
CA VAL A 103 -19.81 0.60 20.70
C VAL A 103 -20.46 0.69 22.07
N LYS A 104 -21.67 0.12 22.20
CA LYS A 104 -22.42 0.15 23.45
C LYS A 104 -21.66 -0.69 24.47
N ASN A 105 -20.82 -0.03 25.26
CA ASN A 105 -20.17 -0.68 26.36
C ASN A 105 -21.25 -1.07 27.39
N LYS A 106 -21.35 -2.36 27.70
CA LYS A 106 -22.31 -2.82 28.72
C LYS A 106 -21.90 -2.30 30.10
N THR A 107 -20.62 -2.10 30.32
CA THR A 107 -20.05 -1.56 31.55
C THR A 107 -20.06 -0.04 31.51
N LYS A 108 -20.86 0.59 32.38
CA LYS A 108 -20.79 2.03 32.60
C LYS A 108 -19.40 2.37 33.14
N ARG A 109 -18.65 3.18 32.41
CA ARG A 109 -17.41 3.78 32.92
C ARG A 109 -17.78 4.68 34.11
N PRO A 110 -17.13 4.55 35.27
CA PRO A 110 -17.34 5.49 36.37
C PRO A 110 -16.98 6.91 35.91
N GLU A 111 -17.85 7.88 36.17
CA GLU A 111 -17.47 9.29 36.06
C GLU A 111 -16.25 9.53 36.97
N ASN A 112 -15.22 10.21 36.45
CA ASN A 112 -13.96 10.47 37.16
C ASN A 112 -13.16 9.22 37.58
N PHE A 113 -13.19 8.14 36.77
CA PHE A 113 -12.34 6.98 37.01
C PHE A 113 -10.84 7.34 37.07
N ILE A 114 -10.22 7.17 38.24
CA ILE A 114 -8.77 7.28 38.46
C ILE A 114 -8.22 5.86 38.66
N PRO A 115 -7.43 5.32 37.72
CA PRO A 115 -6.87 3.98 37.86
C PRO A 115 -5.83 3.93 38.98
N SER A 116 -5.89 2.89 39.83
CA SER A 116 -4.83 2.60 40.81
C SER A 116 -3.76 1.65 40.27
N ARG A 117 -4.00 1.07 39.08
CA ARG A 117 -3.14 0.07 38.44
C ARG A 117 -3.11 0.28 36.93
N THR A 118 -2.00 -0.12 36.32
CA THR A 118 -1.86 -0.24 34.87
C THR A 118 -1.54 -1.68 34.51
N HIS A 119 -2.26 -2.21 33.53
CA HIS A 119 -1.93 -3.45 32.84
C HIS A 119 -1.45 -3.09 31.43
N THR A 120 -0.34 -3.66 31.00
CA THR A 120 0.23 -3.37 29.68
C THR A 120 0.18 -4.63 28.83
N LEU A 121 -0.50 -4.56 27.69
CA LEU A 121 -0.44 -5.56 26.63
C LEU A 121 0.49 -5.05 25.53
N VAL A 122 1.48 -5.86 25.14
CA VAL A 122 2.39 -5.53 24.03
C VAL A 122 2.11 -6.48 22.86
N LEU A 123 1.84 -5.90 21.69
CA LEU A 123 1.64 -6.60 20.43
C LEU A 123 2.72 -6.13 19.45
N SER A 124 3.55 -7.05 18.98
CA SER A 124 4.62 -6.82 18.01
C SER A 124 4.77 -8.05 17.15
N ASP A 125 5.37 -7.89 15.97
CA ASP A 125 5.83 -9.02 15.14
C ASP A 125 4.71 -10.05 14.93
N LEU A 126 3.49 -9.56 14.67
CA LEU A 126 2.33 -10.43 14.45
C LEU A 126 2.37 -11.06 13.06
N HIS A 127 3.02 -10.39 12.09
CA HIS A 127 3.17 -10.84 10.71
C HIS A 127 1.85 -11.34 10.10
N ILE A 128 0.77 -10.59 10.29
CA ILE A 128 -0.54 -10.92 9.76
C ILE A 128 -0.47 -10.96 8.24
N GLY A 129 -0.92 -12.08 7.67
CA GLY A 129 -0.89 -12.40 6.27
C GLY A 129 0.39 -13.06 5.78
N SER A 130 1.16 -13.72 6.65
CA SER A 130 2.34 -14.50 6.25
C SER A 130 1.98 -15.78 5.48
N ASP A 131 0.77 -16.33 5.69
CA ASP A 131 0.21 -17.52 5.01
C ASP A 131 1.24 -18.63 4.74
N ILE A 132 1.75 -19.26 5.80
CA ILE A 132 2.79 -20.30 5.75
C ILE A 132 2.16 -21.67 5.51
N ASP A 133 2.62 -22.38 4.49
CA ASP A 133 2.10 -23.71 4.17
C ASP A 133 2.59 -24.78 5.17
N SER A 134 1.78 -25.83 5.36
CA SER A 134 2.14 -26.98 6.19
C SER A 134 3.43 -27.69 5.74
N SER A 135 3.77 -27.61 4.45
CA SER A 135 5.01 -28.15 3.90
C SER A 135 6.25 -27.38 4.37
N GLU A 136 6.12 -26.10 4.73
CA GLU A 136 7.20 -25.29 5.29
C GLU A 136 7.38 -25.53 6.79
N THR A 137 6.28 -25.76 7.51
CA THR A 137 6.30 -26.00 8.97
C THR A 137 6.43 -27.47 9.35
N GLY A 138 6.29 -28.38 8.40
CA GLY A 138 6.27 -29.83 8.62
C GLY A 138 5.10 -30.33 9.47
N SER A 139 4.08 -29.49 9.72
CA SER A 139 3.02 -29.80 10.68
C SER A 139 1.68 -29.18 10.29
N VAL A 140 1.43 -27.94 10.73
CA VAL A 140 0.14 -27.25 10.61
C VAL A 140 0.34 -26.00 9.76
N PRO A 141 -0.54 -25.73 8.78
CA PRO A 141 -0.47 -24.47 8.05
C PRO A 141 -0.75 -23.30 9.00
N TYR A 142 -0.22 -22.13 8.67
CA TYR A 142 -0.47 -20.91 9.41
C TYR A 142 -1.07 -19.87 8.47
N GLY A 143 -2.34 -19.53 8.66
CA GLY A 143 -2.98 -18.46 7.90
C GLY A 143 -4.05 -17.75 8.69
N LYS A 144 -5.04 -17.21 7.98
CA LYS A 144 -6.15 -16.40 8.52
C LYS A 144 -6.74 -16.91 9.84
N VAL A 145 -6.98 -18.21 9.92
CA VAL A 145 -7.67 -18.83 11.05
C VAL A 145 -6.73 -18.94 12.25
N GLU A 146 -5.49 -19.34 12.02
CA GLU A 146 -4.45 -19.49 13.04
C GLU A 146 -4.04 -18.12 13.61
N GLU A 147 -3.86 -17.11 12.75
CA GLU A 147 -3.65 -15.70 13.13
C GLU A 147 -4.74 -15.23 14.10
N ALA A 148 -6.01 -15.43 13.73
CA ALA A 148 -7.17 -15.05 14.53
C ALA A 148 -7.20 -15.77 15.88
N ARG A 149 -6.98 -17.10 15.87
CA ARG A 149 -6.98 -17.92 17.09
C ARG A 149 -5.86 -17.53 18.05
N ARG A 150 -4.65 -17.30 17.55
CA ARG A 150 -3.51 -16.90 18.38
C ARG A 150 -3.72 -15.52 19.00
N LEU A 151 -4.20 -14.55 18.23
CA LEU A 151 -4.51 -13.22 18.78
C LEU A 151 -5.64 -13.31 19.81
N ALA A 152 -6.71 -14.06 19.52
CA ALA A 152 -7.81 -14.26 20.45
C ALA A 152 -7.36 -14.91 21.76
N TYR A 153 -6.43 -15.87 21.69
CA TYR A 153 -5.83 -16.48 22.88
C TYR A 153 -5.09 -15.44 23.73
N VAL A 154 -4.22 -14.61 23.14
CA VAL A 154 -3.52 -13.52 23.86
C VAL A 154 -4.49 -12.52 24.49
N VAL A 155 -5.55 -12.15 23.75
CA VAL A 155 -6.61 -11.26 24.27
C VAL A 155 -7.35 -11.91 25.44
N SER A 156 -7.66 -13.20 25.34
CA SER A 156 -8.29 -13.97 26.42
C SER A 156 -7.39 -13.98 27.65
N GLU A 157 -6.12 -14.35 27.52
CA GLU A 157 -5.17 -14.35 28.66
C GLU A 157 -5.03 -12.96 29.29
N THR A 158 -5.02 -11.90 28.46
CA THR A 158 -5.00 -10.51 28.95
C THR A 158 -6.24 -10.22 29.78
N ILE A 159 -7.42 -10.64 29.31
CA ILE A 159 -8.68 -10.52 30.04
C ILE A 159 -8.62 -11.38 31.31
N GLU A 160 -8.11 -12.59 31.29
CA GLU A 160 -8.10 -13.48 32.46
C GLU A 160 -7.12 -13.01 33.55
N TYR A 161 -6.11 -12.25 33.18
CA TYR A 161 -5.10 -11.76 34.11
C TYR A 161 -5.68 -10.85 35.21
N LYS A 162 -5.54 -11.28 36.47
CA LYS A 162 -5.90 -10.53 37.68
C LYS A 162 -7.30 -9.89 37.64
N LYS A 163 -8.31 -10.68 37.21
CA LYS A 163 -9.70 -10.22 37.05
C LYS A 163 -10.25 -9.39 38.21
N GLN A 164 -9.93 -9.76 39.44
CA GLN A 164 -10.40 -9.12 40.66
C GLN A 164 -10.01 -7.64 40.76
N TYR A 165 -9.05 -7.16 39.96
CA TYR A 165 -8.59 -5.78 39.93
C TYR A 165 -9.00 -5.02 38.66
N LYS A 166 -9.79 -5.60 37.76
CA LYS A 166 -10.14 -4.97 36.47
C LYS A 166 -10.83 -3.62 36.61
N ASN A 167 -11.76 -3.51 37.56
CA ASN A 167 -12.52 -2.28 37.81
C ASN A 167 -11.65 -1.10 38.29
N GLN A 168 -10.40 -1.34 38.69
CA GLN A 168 -9.42 -0.32 39.11
C GLN A 168 -8.19 -0.24 38.19
N THR A 169 -8.20 -0.95 37.06
CA THR A 169 -7.06 -1.09 36.16
C THR A 169 -7.28 -0.34 34.85
N HIS A 170 -6.30 0.47 34.48
CA HIS A 170 -6.15 1.00 33.13
C HIS A 170 -5.41 -0.01 32.25
N LEU A 171 -5.92 -0.30 31.05
CA LEU A 171 -5.20 -1.12 30.07
C LEU A 171 -4.48 -0.22 29.07
N GLU A 172 -3.17 -0.42 28.94
CA GLU A 172 -2.32 0.20 27.93
C GLU A 172 -1.95 -0.86 26.88
N VAL A 173 -2.40 -0.69 25.65
CA VAL A 173 -2.12 -1.60 24.53
C VAL A 173 -1.06 -0.96 23.65
N LEU A 174 0.14 -1.54 23.64
CA LEU A 174 1.27 -1.10 22.86
C LEU A 174 1.38 -1.95 21.60
N ILE A 175 1.09 -1.37 20.43
CA ILE A 175 1.23 -2.01 19.12
C ILE A 175 2.54 -1.50 18.51
N ILE A 176 3.64 -2.25 18.68
CA ILE A 176 5.00 -1.71 18.51
C ILE A 176 5.71 -2.06 17.19
N GLY A 177 4.99 -2.58 16.21
CA GLY A 177 5.50 -2.76 14.85
C GLY A 177 5.21 -4.14 14.28
N ASP A 178 5.58 -4.30 13.00
CA ASP A 178 5.58 -5.59 12.27
C ASP A 178 4.30 -6.40 12.42
N ILE A 179 3.19 -5.65 12.33
CA ILE A 179 1.83 -6.17 12.45
C ILE A 179 1.42 -6.96 11.21
N ILE A 180 1.85 -6.51 10.03
CA ILE A 180 1.65 -7.21 8.77
C ILE A 180 2.99 -7.76 8.29
N ASP A 181 2.95 -8.82 7.50
CA ASP A 181 4.17 -9.41 6.95
C ASP A 181 4.89 -8.48 5.94
N GLY A 182 4.13 -7.61 5.27
CA GLY A 182 4.64 -6.62 4.36
C GLY A 182 5.16 -7.21 3.06
N LEU A 183 6.18 -6.56 2.49
CA LEU A 183 6.86 -6.96 1.25
C LEU A 183 8.39 -6.91 1.41
N LEU A 184 8.90 -6.96 2.65
CA LEU A 184 10.35 -6.91 2.91
C LEU A 184 11.06 -8.22 2.53
N HIS A 185 10.34 -9.34 2.56
CA HIS A 185 10.84 -10.65 2.15
C HIS A 185 10.49 -10.94 0.68
N ASP A 186 10.20 -12.20 0.32
CA ASP A 186 9.73 -12.54 -1.02
C ASP A 186 8.34 -11.92 -1.23
N ALA A 187 8.20 -11.04 -2.21
CA ALA A 187 6.92 -10.39 -2.55
C ALA A 187 5.84 -11.39 -3.05
N ARG A 188 6.22 -12.64 -3.29
CA ARG A 188 5.32 -13.76 -3.61
C ARG A 188 4.89 -14.55 -2.38
N SER A 189 5.52 -14.32 -1.23
CA SER A 189 5.17 -14.94 0.05
C SER A 189 3.99 -14.23 0.67
N GLY A 190 3.12 -14.99 1.32
CA GLY A 190 1.98 -14.47 2.05
C GLY A 190 0.83 -13.92 1.21
N ALA A 191 -0.09 -13.26 1.89
CA ALA A 191 -1.24 -12.61 1.30
C ALA A 191 -0.83 -11.34 0.54
N VAL A 192 -1.65 -10.93 -0.43
CA VAL A 192 -1.45 -9.62 -1.08
C VAL A 192 -1.56 -8.49 -0.06
N LEU A 193 -0.75 -7.43 -0.21
CA LEU A 193 -0.62 -6.37 0.79
C LEU A 193 -1.96 -5.76 1.25
N ALA A 194 -2.90 -5.55 0.32
CA ALA A 194 -4.24 -5.04 0.64
C ALA A 194 -5.01 -5.98 1.58
N GLU A 195 -4.86 -7.29 1.40
CA GLU A 195 -5.47 -8.30 2.24
C GLU A 195 -4.81 -8.35 3.63
N GLN A 196 -3.47 -8.26 3.71
CA GLN A 196 -2.76 -8.18 4.98
C GLN A 196 -3.27 -7.01 5.84
N PHE A 197 -3.41 -5.82 5.25
CA PHE A 197 -3.97 -4.64 5.93
C PHE A 197 -5.42 -4.88 6.39
N ALA A 198 -6.27 -5.42 5.52
CA ALA A 198 -7.68 -5.67 5.86
C ALA A 198 -7.80 -6.68 7.02
N ARG A 199 -7.01 -7.76 7.00
CA ARG A 199 -6.93 -8.74 8.10
C ARG A 199 -6.46 -8.08 9.40
N ALA A 200 -5.38 -7.30 9.36
CA ALA A 200 -4.83 -6.63 10.55
C ALA A 200 -5.85 -5.67 11.18
N ILE A 201 -6.52 -4.84 10.37
CA ILE A 201 -7.59 -3.95 10.85
C ILE A 201 -8.71 -4.77 11.48
N HIS A 202 -9.21 -5.80 10.78
CA HIS A 202 -10.31 -6.63 11.26
C HIS A 202 -10.00 -7.32 12.60
N LEU A 203 -8.80 -7.89 12.73
CA LEU A 203 -8.38 -8.62 13.93
C LEU A 203 -8.09 -7.67 15.10
N LEU A 204 -7.33 -6.59 14.88
CA LEU A 204 -6.99 -5.64 15.94
C LEU A 204 -8.22 -4.86 16.43
N SER A 205 -9.14 -4.47 15.54
CA SER A 205 -10.39 -3.81 15.95
C SER A 205 -11.23 -4.72 16.84
N GLN A 206 -11.33 -6.01 16.54
CA GLN A 206 -12.02 -6.97 17.41
C GLN A 206 -11.31 -7.17 18.75
N ALA A 207 -9.99 -7.35 18.73
CA ALA A 207 -9.19 -7.48 19.95
C ALA A 207 -9.38 -6.29 20.88
N ILE A 208 -9.23 -5.07 20.36
CA ILE A 208 -9.42 -3.83 21.13
C ILE A 208 -10.86 -3.70 21.63
N THR A 209 -11.85 -4.08 20.83
CA THR A 209 -13.26 -4.08 21.23
C THR A 209 -13.51 -5.02 22.42
N GLN A 210 -13.00 -6.25 22.36
CA GLN A 210 -13.13 -7.22 23.46
C GLN A 210 -12.47 -6.72 24.75
N LEU A 211 -11.28 -6.11 24.63
CA LEU A 211 -10.59 -5.51 25.78
C LEU A 211 -11.39 -4.33 26.36
N ALA A 212 -11.96 -3.47 25.52
CA ALA A 212 -12.75 -2.32 25.95
C ALA A 212 -14.08 -2.69 26.63
N LEU A 213 -14.63 -3.88 26.37
CA LEU A 213 -15.79 -4.40 27.10
C LEU A 213 -15.46 -4.79 28.54
N VAL A 214 -14.19 -5.06 28.83
CA VAL A 214 -13.73 -5.62 30.10
C VAL A 214 -13.04 -4.57 30.98
N TYR A 215 -12.24 -3.67 30.40
CA TYR A 215 -11.50 -2.65 31.12
C TYR A 215 -12.25 -1.32 31.15
N PRO A 216 -12.28 -0.58 32.29
CA PRO A 216 -12.92 0.73 32.38
C PRO A 216 -12.33 1.77 31.40
N THR A 217 -11.03 1.63 31.12
CA THR A 217 -10.30 2.49 30.20
C THR A 217 -9.24 1.68 29.46
N VAL A 218 -9.16 1.87 28.14
CA VAL A 218 -8.13 1.31 27.27
C VAL A 218 -7.46 2.44 26.51
N ALA A 219 -6.14 2.54 26.59
CA ALA A 219 -5.32 3.38 25.72
C ALA A 219 -4.59 2.49 24.71
N VAL A 220 -4.47 2.96 23.47
CA VAL A 220 -3.73 2.25 22.42
C VAL A 220 -2.63 3.17 21.92
N ARG A 221 -1.39 2.69 21.91
CA ARG A 221 -0.24 3.40 21.36
C ARG A 221 0.35 2.58 20.24
N CYS A 222 0.61 3.22 19.12
CA CYS A 222 1.13 2.56 17.94
C CYS A 222 2.52 3.09 17.60
N ALA A 223 3.42 2.19 17.25
CA ALA A 223 4.69 2.47 16.63
C ALA A 223 4.80 1.65 15.33
N THR A 224 5.36 2.28 14.30
CA THR A 224 5.51 1.64 12.98
C THR A 224 6.76 0.78 12.92
N GLY A 225 6.61 -0.52 12.64
CA GLY A 225 7.72 -1.42 12.34
C GLY A 225 8.31 -1.21 10.93
N ASN A 226 9.27 -2.03 10.54
CA ASN A 226 9.90 -1.96 9.22
C ASN A 226 9.06 -2.68 8.15
N HIS A 227 8.35 -3.77 8.49
CA HIS A 227 7.53 -4.56 7.55
C HIS A 227 6.36 -3.75 6.97
N GLY A 228 5.81 -2.82 7.76
CA GLY A 228 4.75 -1.92 7.30
C GLY A 228 5.21 -0.82 6.32
N ARG A 229 6.50 -0.72 5.97
CA ARG A 229 7.05 0.37 5.16
C ARG A 229 7.21 -0.04 3.69
N ASN A 230 6.72 0.81 2.79
CA ASN A 230 7.01 0.67 1.36
C ASN A 230 8.37 1.32 1.04
N THR A 231 9.42 0.50 0.97
CA THR A 231 10.80 0.92 0.69
C THR A 231 10.94 1.61 -0.67
N ALA A 232 10.08 1.29 -1.65
CA ALA A 232 10.08 1.95 -2.96
C ALA A 232 9.74 3.45 -2.87
N ARG A 233 9.01 3.88 -1.84
CA ARG A 233 8.69 5.29 -1.59
C ARG A 233 9.68 5.99 -0.67
N HIS A 234 10.41 5.24 0.15
CA HIS A 234 11.17 5.78 1.27
C HIS A 234 12.53 5.10 1.42
N LYS A 235 13.38 5.23 0.40
CA LYS A 235 14.70 4.56 0.31
C LYS A 235 15.62 4.81 1.52
N GLU A 236 15.50 5.94 2.21
CA GLU A 236 16.39 6.34 3.31
C GLU A 236 15.72 6.35 4.70
N ARG A 237 14.40 6.10 4.79
CA ARG A 237 13.66 6.18 6.07
C ARG A 237 13.39 4.81 6.70
N ALA A 238 14.23 3.82 6.45
CA ALA A 238 14.02 2.47 6.98
C ALA A 238 14.08 2.40 8.52
N VAL A 239 14.61 3.42 9.22
CA VAL A 239 15.05 3.26 10.62
C VAL A 239 14.31 4.11 11.67
N MET A 240 13.55 5.15 11.29
CA MET A 240 12.91 6.04 12.29
C MET A 240 11.50 5.57 12.65
N VAL A 241 11.24 5.33 13.94
CA VAL A 241 9.93 4.96 14.50
C VAL A 241 9.18 6.23 14.88
N ASN A 242 8.00 6.45 14.28
CA ASN A 242 7.09 7.50 14.74
C ASN A 242 6.11 6.91 15.75
N LEU A 243 6.13 7.40 16.99
CA LEU A 243 5.13 7.07 17.99
C LEU A 243 3.84 7.83 17.67
N ILE A 244 2.80 7.13 17.24
CA ILE A 244 1.45 7.68 17.15
C ILE A 244 0.77 7.41 18.47
N VAL A 245 0.65 8.45 19.30
CA VAL A 245 -0.15 8.39 20.52
C VAL A 245 -1.60 8.69 20.13
N LEU A 246 -2.43 7.66 20.03
CA LEU A 246 -3.88 7.85 20.04
C LEU A 246 -4.26 8.19 21.48
N LYS A 247 -4.25 9.49 21.81
CA LYS A 247 -4.69 9.95 23.13
C LYS A 247 -6.16 9.60 23.29
N GLN A 248 -6.41 8.70 24.23
CA GLN A 248 -7.70 8.50 24.89
C GLN A 248 -8.82 8.13 23.89
N CYS A 249 -8.97 6.82 23.64
CA CYS A 249 -10.27 6.30 23.22
C CYS A 249 -11.26 6.46 24.38
N CYS A 250 -11.77 7.68 24.60
CA CYS A 250 -13.21 7.79 24.75
C CYS A 250 -13.73 7.22 23.45
N ILE A 251 -14.29 6.00 23.48
CA ILE A 251 -14.87 5.39 22.29
C ILE A 251 -16.05 6.26 21.86
N LEU A 252 -15.72 7.28 21.06
CA LEU A 252 -16.46 7.77 19.91
C LEU A 252 -15.79 7.11 18.69
N LEU A 253 -15.73 5.78 18.72
CA LEU A 253 -16.06 5.01 17.52
C LEU A 253 -17.57 5.00 17.54
#